data_AF-A0A830GNT6-F1
#
_entry.id   AF-A0A830GNT6-F1
#
_cell.length_a   1.000
_cell.length_b   1.000
_cell.length_c   1.000
_cell.angle_alpha   90.00
_cell.angle_beta   90.00
_cell.angle_gamma   90.00
#
_symmetry.space_group_name_H-M   'P 1'
#
loop_
_entity.id
_entity.type
_entity.pdbx_description
1 polymer ?
#
loop_
_entity_poly.entity_id
_entity_poly.type
_entity_poly.pdbx_seq_one_letter_code
_entity_poly.pdbx_strand_id
1 'polypeptide(L)'
;MTDRFRRLLTATTALTFGLILLGVYTGAIGAGLTCGARWPLCDGWMGLFPANWASFVEWFHRLVAMITGFAILGSTVAAWRGGYSTRIKYATGVATVVLPVQILLGANTIINFGAAAQVLHHAAALTILTAMVAATAWTFDGASSPAETRSDTSASESTADADASPSSD
;
A
#
# COMPACT_ATOMS: atom_id res chain seq x y z
N MET A 1 18.09 7.09 2.32
CA MET A 1 16.63 7.21 2.11
C MET A 1 16.09 8.29 3.04
N THR A 2 15.14 9.13 2.61
CA THR A 2 14.64 10.23 3.45
C THR A 2 13.54 9.76 4.41
N ASP A 3 13.60 10.15 5.68
CA ASP A 3 12.59 9.78 6.70
C ASP A 3 11.18 10.22 6.33
N ARG A 4 11.06 11.33 5.59
CA ARG A 4 9.78 11.85 5.09
C ARG A 4 9.12 10.89 4.10
N PHE A 5 9.87 10.28 3.18
CA PHE A 5 9.33 9.34 2.20
C PHE A 5 8.91 8.02 2.85
N ARG A 6 9.72 7.51 3.79
CA ARG A 6 9.36 6.35 4.61
C ARG A 6 8.03 6.56 5.33
N ARG A 7 7.89 7.69 6.03
CA ARG A 7 6.65 8.06 6.73
C ARG A 7 5.45 8.16 5.78
N LEU A 8 5.63 8.74 4.59
CA LEU A 8 4.58 8.83 3.58
C LEU A 8 4.08 7.45 3.14
N LEU A 9 5.01 6.54 2.79
CA LEU A 9 4.65 5.18 2.38
C LEU A 9 3.98 4.42 3.51
N THR A 10 4.53 4.47 4.74
CA THR A 10 3.92 3.81 5.90
C THR A 10 2.52 4.34 6.18
N ALA A 11 2.32 5.66 6.15
CA ALA A 11 1.01 6.28 6.35
C ALA A 11 0.02 5.86 5.25
N THR A 12 0.45 5.84 3.99
CA THR A 12 -0.40 5.44 2.86
C THR A 12 -0.78 3.97 2.94
N THR A 13 0.15 3.09 3.33
CA THR A 13 -0.10 1.66 3.54
C THR A 13 -1.09 1.44 4.68
N ALA A 14 -0.90 2.11 5.83
CA ALA A 14 -1.81 2.03 6.97
C ALA A 14 -3.21 2.55 6.62
N LEU A 15 -3.29 3.66 5.88
CA LEU A 15 -4.55 4.23 5.41
C LEU A 15 -5.27 3.27 4.45
N THR A 16 -4.54 2.65 3.52
CA THR A 16 -5.08 1.65 2.58
C THR A 16 -5.64 0.44 3.33
N PHE A 17 -4.92 -0.07 4.34
CA PHE A 17 -5.40 -1.16 5.18
C PHE A 17 -6.66 -0.78 5.96
N GLY A 18 -6.68 0.40 6.60
CA GLY A 18 -7.85 0.92 7.30
C GLY A 18 -9.06 1.10 6.38
N LEU A 19 -8.86 1.56 5.15
CA LEU A 19 -9.90 1.68 4.13
C LEU A 19 -10.51 0.32 3.77
N ILE A 20 -9.69 -0.73 3.66
CA ILE A 20 -10.18 -2.10 3.39
C ILE A 20 -11.07 -2.57 4.53
N LEU A 21 -10.65 -2.40 5.79
CA LEU A 21 -11.46 -2.77 6.95
C LEU A 21 -12.79 -1.99 6.99
N LEU A 22 -12.75 -0.69 6.70
CA LEU A 22 -13.95 0.13 6.59
C LEU A 22 -14.88 -0.34 5.46
N GLY A 23 -14.32 -0.76 4.32
CA GLY A 23 -15.07 -1.35 3.21
C GLY A 23 -15.76 -2.67 3.57
N VAL A 24 -15.03 -3.57 4.25
CA VAL A 24 -15.59 -4.83 4.78
C VAL A 24 -16.75 -4.54 5.74
N TYR A 25 -16.59 -3.58 6.65
CA TYR A 25 -17.66 -3.15 7.54
C TYR A 25 -18.87 -2.60 6.78
N THR A 26 -18.64 -1.73 5.78
CA THR A 26 -19.70 -1.16 4.92
C THR A 26 -20.51 -2.25 4.22
N GLY A 27 -19.83 -3.26 3.67
CA GLY A 27 -20.48 -4.42 3.05
C GLY A 27 -21.26 -5.28 4.05
N ALA A 28 -20.68 -5.54 5.22
CA ALA A 28 -21.28 -6.37 6.26
C ALA A 28 -22.60 -5.80 6.81
N ILE A 29 -22.70 -4.48 6.95
CA ILE A 29 -23.93 -3.82 7.43
C ILE A 29 -24.93 -3.51 6.29
N GLY A 30 -24.62 -3.90 5.05
CA GLY A 30 -25.47 -3.62 3.88
C GLY A 30 -25.53 -2.14 3.49
N ALA A 31 -24.62 -1.31 3.99
CA ALA A 31 -24.62 0.14 3.76
C ALA A 31 -24.39 0.49 2.28
N GLY A 32 -23.71 -0.35 1.51
CA GLY A 32 -23.39 -0.08 0.09
C GLY A 32 -24.58 0.06 -0.87
N LEU A 33 -25.81 -0.19 -0.41
CA LEU A 33 -27.04 -0.01 -1.20
C LEU A 33 -27.84 1.24 -0.77
N THR A 34 -27.37 1.93 0.27
CA THR A 34 -28.17 2.97 0.95
C THR A 34 -28.03 4.33 0.28
N CYS A 35 -26.93 4.60 -0.43
CA CYS A 35 -26.83 5.77 -1.31
C CYS A 35 -27.70 5.67 -2.60
N GLY A 36 -28.57 4.66 -2.72
CA GLY A 36 -29.54 4.54 -3.82
C GLY A 36 -28.91 4.32 -5.20
N ALA A 37 -27.83 3.53 -5.26
CA ALA A 37 -27.01 3.29 -6.47
C ALA A 37 -26.47 4.57 -7.14
N ARG A 38 -26.42 5.69 -6.40
CA ARG A 38 -25.81 6.93 -6.88
C ARG A 38 -24.30 6.84 -6.71
N TRP A 39 -23.58 7.20 -7.77
CA TRP A 39 -22.14 7.27 -7.78
C TRP A 39 -21.71 8.34 -8.80
N PRO A 40 -20.84 9.29 -8.45
CA PRO A 40 -20.01 9.37 -7.24
C PRO A 40 -20.72 9.96 -5.99
N LEU A 41 -21.89 10.58 -6.15
CA LEU A 41 -22.67 11.21 -5.07
C LEU A 41 -23.50 10.21 -4.25
N CYS A 42 -24.08 10.64 -3.12
CA CYS A 42 -24.97 9.85 -2.24
C CYS A 42 -26.40 10.46 -2.16
N ASP A 43 -27.19 10.13 -1.13
CA ASP A 43 -28.66 10.24 -1.10
C ASP A 43 -29.26 11.47 -0.40
N GLY A 44 -28.53 12.28 0.38
CA GLY A 44 -29.11 13.45 1.07
C GLY A 44 -28.94 14.80 0.36
N TRP A 45 -28.89 15.91 1.12
CA TRP A 45 -29.01 17.27 0.58
C TRP A 45 -27.93 17.55 -0.49
N MET A 46 -28.36 17.91 -1.71
CA MET A 46 -27.52 18.07 -2.91
C MET A 46 -26.69 16.82 -3.29
N GLY A 47 -27.02 15.64 -2.76
CA GLY A 47 -26.26 14.39 -2.91
C GLY A 47 -24.96 14.33 -2.10
N LEU A 48 -24.74 15.29 -1.18
CA LEU A 48 -23.49 15.46 -0.43
C LEU A 48 -23.55 14.98 1.02
N PHE A 49 -24.73 14.95 1.65
CA PHE A 49 -24.91 14.53 3.04
C PHE A 49 -25.69 13.22 3.13
N PRO A 50 -25.42 12.36 4.12
CA PRO A 50 -26.14 11.10 4.29
C PRO A 50 -27.49 11.28 4.97
N ALA A 51 -28.52 10.58 4.49
CA ALA A 51 -29.87 10.64 5.05
C ALA A 51 -30.03 9.85 6.37
N ASN A 52 -29.19 8.83 6.57
CA ASN A 52 -29.21 7.96 7.74
C ASN A 52 -27.80 7.43 8.05
N TRP A 53 -27.65 6.68 9.14
CA TRP A 53 -26.36 6.13 9.58
C TRP A 53 -25.69 5.22 8.54
N ALA A 54 -26.44 4.36 7.86
CA ALA A 54 -25.88 3.47 6.86
C ALA A 54 -25.38 4.24 5.63
N SER A 55 -26.14 5.25 5.17
CA SER A 55 -25.68 6.16 4.10
C SER A 55 -24.43 6.94 4.52
N PHE A 56 -24.28 7.28 5.80
CA PHE A 56 -23.07 7.92 6.32
C PHE A 56 -21.86 7.01 6.23
N VAL A 57 -22.00 5.73 6.58
CA VAL A 57 -20.89 4.75 6.49
C VAL A 57 -20.42 4.58 5.05
N GLU A 58 -21.34 4.46 4.09
CA GLU A 58 -20.99 4.35 2.67
C GLU A 58 -20.31 5.63 2.15
N TRP A 59 -20.87 6.80 2.47
CA TRP A 59 -20.28 8.09 2.11
C TRP A 59 -18.88 8.27 2.72
N PHE A 60 -18.71 7.89 3.99
CA PHE A 60 -17.43 8.00 4.70
C PHE A 60 -16.38 7.07 4.09
N HIS A 61 -16.76 5.84 3.72
CA HIS A 61 -15.89 4.94 2.97
C HIS A 61 -15.40 5.58 1.66
N ARG A 62 -16.31 6.21 0.87
CA ARG A 62 -15.95 6.91 -0.38
C ARG A 62 -15.01 8.09 -0.15
N LEU A 63 -15.24 8.88 0.90
CA LEU A 63 -14.38 10.00 1.28
C LEU A 63 -12.95 9.52 1.59
N VAL A 64 -12.83 8.50 2.45
CA VAL A 64 -11.54 7.92 2.82
C VAL A 64 -10.87 7.28 1.59
N ALA A 65 -11.64 6.66 0.69
CA ALA A 65 -11.12 6.12 -0.57
C ALA A 65 -10.50 7.20 -1.46
N MET A 66 -11.12 8.37 -1.60
CA MET A 66 -10.55 9.49 -2.36
C MET A 66 -9.23 9.97 -1.76
N ILE A 67 -9.18 10.19 -0.44
CA ILE A 67 -7.96 10.63 0.27
C ILE A 67 -6.84 9.60 0.07
N THR A 68 -7.17 8.32 0.20
CA THR A 68 -6.23 7.20 0.01
C THR A 68 -5.71 7.15 -1.43
N GLY A 69 -6.59 7.34 -2.42
CA GLY A 69 -6.20 7.40 -3.83
C GLY A 69 -5.19 8.50 -4.11
N PHE A 70 -5.40 9.71 -3.58
CA PHE A 70 -4.42 10.80 -3.70
C PHE A 70 -3.11 10.51 -2.97
N ALA A 71 -3.15 9.86 -1.80
CA ALA A 71 -1.95 9.45 -1.08
C ALA A 71 -1.11 8.41 -1.86
N ILE A 72 -1.77 7.47 -2.55
CA ILE A 72 -1.12 6.51 -3.46
C ILE A 72 -0.46 7.25 -4.62
N LEU A 73 -1.19 8.15 -5.30
CA LEU A 73 -0.64 8.95 -6.39
C LEU A 73 0.57 9.79 -5.93
N GLY A 74 0.46 10.45 -4.78
CA GLY A 74 1.55 11.22 -4.19
C GLY A 74 2.77 10.35 -3.85
N SER A 75 2.55 9.14 -3.35
CA SER A 75 3.61 8.17 -3.07
C SER A 75 4.34 7.74 -4.35
N THR A 76 3.61 7.48 -5.44
CA THR A 76 4.20 7.17 -6.74
C THR A 76 4.99 8.35 -7.30
N VAL A 77 4.42 9.56 -7.30
CA VAL A 77 5.14 10.75 -7.77
C VAL A 77 6.43 10.98 -6.96
N ALA A 78 6.38 10.84 -5.64
CA ALA A 78 7.55 10.94 -4.78
C ALA A 78 8.59 9.85 -5.08
N ALA A 79 8.14 8.60 -5.29
CA ALA A 79 9.01 7.47 -5.62
C ALA A 79 9.77 7.68 -6.95
N TRP A 80 9.11 8.26 -7.94
CA TRP A 80 9.67 8.47 -9.27
C TRP A 80 10.58 9.70 -9.34
N ARG A 81 10.26 10.76 -8.59
CA ARG A 81 11.10 11.97 -8.48
C ARG A 81 12.32 11.80 -7.58
N GLY A 82 12.23 10.97 -6.53
CA GLY A 82 13.27 10.83 -5.52
C GLY A 82 14.41 9.87 -5.84
N GLY A 83 14.49 9.35 -7.08
CA GLY A 83 15.61 8.47 -7.49
C GLY A 83 15.66 7.12 -6.77
N TYR A 84 14.55 6.65 -6.19
CA TYR A 84 14.52 5.38 -5.43
C TYR A 84 14.66 4.14 -6.33
N SER A 85 14.85 2.99 -5.69
CA SER A 85 15.06 1.71 -6.38
C SER A 85 13.90 1.39 -7.33
N THR A 86 14.25 0.73 -8.44
CA THR A 86 13.31 0.32 -9.49
C THR A 86 12.14 -0.51 -8.94
N ARG A 87 12.39 -1.33 -7.91
CA ARG A 87 11.37 -2.12 -7.21
C ARG A 87 10.29 -1.24 -6.56
N ILE A 88 10.67 -0.21 -5.81
CA ILE A 88 9.73 0.73 -5.16
C ILE A 88 8.91 1.49 -6.21
N LYS A 89 9.57 1.93 -7.30
CA LYS A 89 8.90 2.63 -8.41
C LYS A 89 7.84 1.77 -9.09
N TYR A 90 8.15 0.50 -9.39
CA TYR A 90 7.19 -0.40 -10.00
C TYR A 90 6.06 -0.79 -9.05
N ALA A 91 6.35 -1.06 -7.77
CA ALA A 91 5.29 -1.38 -6.81
C ALA A 91 4.29 -0.22 -6.62
N THR A 92 4.79 1.00 -6.41
CA THR A 92 3.91 2.19 -6.36
C THR A 92 3.17 2.44 -7.68
N GLY A 93 3.82 2.16 -8.81
CA GLY A 93 3.21 2.18 -10.14
C GLY A 93 2.05 1.18 -10.30
N VAL A 94 2.23 -0.07 -9.87
CA VAL A 94 1.17 -1.09 -9.88
C VAL A 94 -0.03 -0.64 -9.05
N ALA A 95 0.20 -0.16 -7.83
CA ALA A 95 -0.87 0.38 -6.98
C ALA A 95 -1.66 1.49 -7.69
N THR A 96 -0.96 2.38 -8.40
CA THR A 96 -1.56 3.49 -9.16
C THR A 96 -2.34 3.03 -10.38
N VAL A 97 -1.85 2.02 -11.11
CA VAL A 97 -2.53 1.48 -12.30
C VAL A 97 -3.76 0.65 -11.93
N VAL A 98 -3.72 -0.06 -10.80
CA VAL A 98 -4.86 -0.85 -10.30
C VAL A 98 -5.94 0.06 -9.69
N LEU A 99 -5.58 1.25 -9.18
CA LEU A 99 -6.52 2.16 -8.54
C LEU A 99 -7.75 2.54 -9.41
N PRO A 100 -7.62 2.90 -10.71
CA PRO A 100 -8.78 3.07 -11.59
C PRO A 100 -9.70 1.84 -11.66
N VAL A 101 -9.11 0.64 -11.75
CA VAL A 101 -9.87 -0.62 -11.76
C VAL A 101 -10.62 -0.79 -10.43
N GLN A 102 -9.98 -0.47 -9.31
CA GLN A 102 -10.59 -0.51 -7.98
C GLN A 102 -11.80 0.42 -7.87
N ILE A 103 -11.70 1.63 -8.44
CA ILE A 103 -12.76 2.62 -8.46
C ILE A 103 -13.96 2.09 -9.26
N LEU A 104 -13.71 1.52 -10.45
CA LEU A 104 -14.76 0.94 -11.30
C LEU A 104 -15.42 -0.27 -10.64
N LEU A 105 -14.63 -1.16 -10.03
CA LEU A 105 -15.17 -2.31 -9.28
C LEU A 105 -15.97 -1.86 -8.06
N GLY A 106 -15.57 -0.77 -7.39
CA GLY A 106 -16.32 -0.17 -6.29
C GLY A 106 -17.65 0.43 -6.72
N ALA A 107 -17.72 1.06 -7.89
CA ALA A 107 -19.01 1.45 -8.47
C ALA A 107 -19.85 0.22 -8.86
N ASN A 108 -19.20 -0.86 -9.32
CA ASN A 108 -19.91 -2.09 -9.65
C ASN A 108 -20.52 -2.79 -8.42
N THR A 109 -19.95 -2.68 -7.23
CA THR A 109 -20.53 -3.32 -6.02
C THR A 109 -21.89 -2.75 -5.64
N ILE A 110 -22.22 -1.51 -6.03
CA ILE A 110 -23.52 -0.90 -5.75
C ILE A 110 -24.53 -1.06 -6.90
N ILE A 111 -24.07 -1.29 -8.13
CA ILE A 111 -24.91 -1.48 -9.32
C ILE A 111 -25.27 -2.96 -9.51
N ASN A 112 -24.27 -3.85 -9.35
CA ASN A 112 -24.39 -5.29 -9.53
C ASN A 112 -23.98 -6.01 -8.24
N PHE A 113 -24.70 -5.75 -7.16
CA PHE A 113 -24.36 -6.29 -5.84
C PHE A 113 -24.42 -7.83 -5.84
N GLY A 114 -23.34 -8.46 -5.36
CA GLY A 114 -23.24 -9.91 -5.26
C GLY A 114 -21.83 -10.37 -4.94
N ALA A 115 -21.67 -11.66 -4.64
CA ALA A 115 -20.40 -12.24 -4.22
C ALA A 115 -19.27 -11.98 -5.23
N ALA A 116 -19.54 -12.13 -6.53
CA ALA A 116 -18.54 -11.89 -7.57
C ALA A 116 -18.04 -10.43 -7.58
N ALA A 117 -18.93 -9.45 -7.50
CA ALA A 117 -18.57 -8.04 -7.46
C ALA A 117 -17.73 -7.70 -6.22
N GLN A 118 -18.13 -8.22 -5.05
CA GLN A 118 -17.40 -8.03 -3.79
C GLN A 118 -16.00 -8.67 -3.84
N VAL A 119 -15.90 -9.92 -4.32
CA VAL A 119 -14.62 -10.64 -4.43
C VAL A 119 -13.67 -9.92 -5.38
N LEU A 120 -14.14 -9.48 -6.56
CA LEU A 120 -13.32 -8.74 -7.51
C LEU A 120 -12.83 -7.41 -6.91
N HIS A 121 -13.73 -6.66 -6.26
CA HIS A 121 -13.39 -5.41 -5.59
C HIS A 121 -12.36 -5.61 -4.45
N HIS A 122 -12.50 -6.66 -3.64
CA HIS A 122 -11.54 -6.97 -2.59
C HIS A 122 -10.19 -7.47 -3.15
N ALA A 123 -10.19 -8.27 -4.21
CA ALA A 123 -8.96 -8.77 -4.83
C ALA A 123 -8.11 -7.63 -5.40
N ALA A 124 -8.74 -6.66 -6.07
CA ALA A 124 -8.05 -5.47 -6.56
C ALA A 124 -7.54 -4.59 -5.40
N ALA A 125 -8.31 -4.42 -4.31
CA ALA A 125 -7.84 -3.73 -3.11
C ALA A 125 -6.62 -4.40 -2.46
N LEU A 126 -6.64 -5.74 -2.34
CA LEU A 126 -5.52 -6.49 -1.79
C LEU A 126 -4.28 -6.38 -2.69
N THR A 127 -4.45 -6.33 -4.01
CA THR A 127 -3.34 -6.10 -4.94
C THR A 127 -2.68 -4.74 -4.70
N ILE A 128 -3.49 -3.69 -4.52
CA ILE A 128 -2.99 -2.35 -4.16
C ILE A 128 -2.26 -2.40 -2.81
N LEU A 129 -2.87 -3.03 -1.79
CA LEU A 129 -2.27 -3.14 -0.46
C LEU A 129 -0.93 -3.88 -0.50
N THR A 130 -0.85 -5.03 -1.18
CA THR A 130 0.38 -5.80 -1.31
C THR A 130 1.47 -4.99 -1.99
N ALA A 131 1.13 -4.26 -3.06
CA ALA A 131 2.08 -3.38 -3.74
C ALA A 131 2.59 -2.27 -2.81
N MET A 132 1.71 -1.63 -2.04
CA MET A 132 2.09 -0.60 -1.07
C MET A 132 2.93 -1.16 0.08
N VAL A 133 2.57 -2.33 0.63
CA VAL A 133 3.35 -3.05 1.65
C VAL A 133 4.75 -3.39 1.13
N ALA A 134 4.86 -3.91 -0.10
CA ALA A 134 6.15 -4.22 -0.71
C ALA A 134 7.01 -2.95 -0.87
N ALA A 135 6.42 -1.87 -1.38
CA ALA A 135 7.09 -0.58 -1.49
C ALA A 135 7.58 -0.06 -0.13
N THR A 136 6.73 -0.15 0.92
CA THR A 136 7.09 0.21 2.29
C THR A 136 8.20 -0.68 2.84
N ALA A 137 8.11 -2.00 2.70
CA ALA A 137 9.11 -2.95 3.22
C ALA A 137 10.50 -2.70 2.62
N TRP A 138 10.58 -2.51 1.31
CA TRP A 138 11.85 -2.20 0.63
C TRP A 138 12.45 -0.85 1.00
N THR A 139 11.70 0.01 1.71
CA THR A 139 12.31 1.19 2.32
C THR A 139 13.22 0.86 3.50
N PHE A 140 13.04 -0.30 4.13
CA PHE A 140 13.80 -0.74 5.30
C PHE A 140 14.96 -1.69 4.95
N ASP A 141 14.88 -2.44 3.84
CA ASP A 141 15.96 -3.36 3.40
C ASP A 141 17.32 -2.67 3.22
N GLY A 142 17.35 -1.42 2.76
CA GLY A 142 18.60 -0.66 2.58
C GLY A 142 19.26 -0.18 3.89
N ALA A 143 18.66 -0.45 5.06
CA ALA A 143 19.28 -0.20 6.37
C ALA A 143 20.04 -1.41 6.91
N SER A 144 19.90 -2.58 6.29
CA SER A 144 20.46 -3.85 6.76
C SER A 144 21.58 -4.33 5.82
N SER A 145 22.83 -4.24 6.30
CA SER A 145 24.12 -4.75 5.74
C SER A 145 24.88 -3.89 4.71
N PRO A 146 26.22 -3.68 4.92
CA PRO A 146 27.21 -4.71 5.27
C PRO A 146 28.19 -4.35 6.42
N ALA A 147 28.01 -4.93 7.61
CA ALA A 147 29.04 -4.96 8.67
C ALA A 147 29.47 -6.40 9.04
N GLU A 148 28.73 -7.42 8.60
CA GLU A 148 28.91 -8.81 9.04
C GLU A 148 29.77 -9.67 8.10
N THR A 149 30.38 -9.10 7.05
CA THR A 149 31.27 -9.85 6.13
C THR A 149 32.74 -9.48 6.30
N ARG A 150 33.08 -8.46 7.12
CA ARG A 150 34.46 -8.00 7.27
C ARG A 150 35.25 -8.69 8.38
N SER A 151 34.59 -9.48 9.24
CA SER A 151 35.25 -10.15 10.36
C SER A 151 35.84 -11.52 10.00
N ASP A 152 35.29 -12.20 8.98
CA ASP A 152 35.71 -13.58 8.67
C ASP A 152 36.92 -13.63 7.72
N THR A 153 37.14 -12.62 6.89
CA THR A 153 38.34 -12.56 6.03
C THR A 153 39.60 -12.20 6.82
N SER A 154 39.49 -11.31 7.82
CA SER A 154 40.65 -10.90 8.63
C SER A 154 41.17 -12.02 9.55
N ALA A 155 40.33 -12.98 9.94
CA ALA A 155 40.73 -14.10 10.77
C ALA A 155 41.43 -15.21 9.97
N SER A 156 41.16 -15.32 8.66
CA SER A 156 41.76 -16.33 7.78
C SER A 156 43.11 -15.91 7.19
N GLU A 157 43.38 -14.61 7.00
CA GLU A 157 44.69 -14.13 6.54
C GLU A 157 45.74 -14.14 7.68
N SER A 158 45.32 -13.89 8.93
CA SER A 158 46.23 -13.84 10.08
C SER A 158 46.82 -15.22 10.45
N THR A 159 46.09 -16.31 10.19
CA THR A 159 46.56 -17.67 10.49
C THR A 159 47.44 -18.26 9.39
N ALA A 160 47.39 -17.74 8.16
CA ALA A 160 48.21 -18.22 7.05
C ALA A 160 49.65 -17.68 7.08
N ASP A 161 49.87 -16.47 7.61
CA ASP A 161 51.22 -15.87 7.70
C ASP A 161 52.04 -16.35 8.91
N ALA A 162 51.41 -16.99 9.91
CA ALA A 162 52.09 -17.44 11.12
C ALA A 162 52.83 -18.79 10.98
N ASP A 163 52.54 -19.58 9.93
CA ASP A 163 53.09 -20.94 9.75
C ASP A 163 54.28 -21.02 8.77
N ALA A 164 54.70 -19.88 8.20
CA ALA A 164 55.77 -19.81 7.21
C ALA A 164 57.08 -19.22 7.76
N SER A 165 57.65 -19.84 8.82
CA SER A 165 59.04 -19.58 9.23
C SER A 165 59.86 -20.87 9.16
N PRO A 166 60.84 -21.00 8.23
CA PRO A 166 61.73 -22.15 8.21
C PRO A 166 62.84 -21.97 9.25
N SER A 167 63.00 -22.96 10.13
CA SER A 167 64.19 -23.19 10.94
C SER A 167 65.40 -23.37 10.03
N SER A 168 66.51 -22.68 10.31
CA SER A 168 67.80 -22.96 9.69
C SER A 168 68.88 -22.86 10.76
N ASP A 169 69.61 -23.97 10.88
CA ASP A 169 70.77 -24.25 11.73
C ASP A 169 72.00 -23.37 11.40
#